data_AF-A0A944JCF4-F1
#
_entry.id   AF-A0A944JCF4-F1
#
_cell.length_a   1.000
_cell.length_b   1.000
_cell.length_c   1.000
_cell.angle_alpha   90.00
_cell.angle_beta   90.00
_cell.angle_gamma   90.00
#
_symmetry.space_group_name_H-M   'P 1'
#
loop_
_entity.id
_entity.type
_entity.pdbx_description
1 polymer ?
#
loop_
_entity_poly.entity_id
_entity_poly.type
_entity_poly.pdbx_seq_one_letter_code
_entity_poly.pdbx_strand_id
1 'polypeptide(L)'
;MPLPEGIPTVRLTGRFLTPDGRPLAGQVVLRAPSLVTFGEYDVILGGPVTAPLDPTGAFEVELPATDAPGMNPSGWSYQVAEQLTGVTANRIYQILLPAETPDVDLADIAPTDPSTPTYVAVRGDSAYEVAVENGFEGPVEQWLASLVGPQGNQGIQGIKGTTGATGPQGPQGIQGAPGSKVYPGPVGTGVGVDGDMSYNLTNGLLYWREGGSWVSKGTFLGPKGDQGDTGPQGIQGTKGDTGPAGAPGAVQSVNGISAAAVVLDAAAVNAVPDTAPGTAGGVAQLDETGKVPAAQLPPISGGGTVQSVAGQTPDANGNVALAPADVGAAPAMHTHTAAQVGALATTARAAANGVASLDAAARVPIAQIPAAAGRNEWTPQALGFAAWSCDPYTVANPVPKYLKPQRLFFVGFNITETTTVNRLVMFARGYGGVSTNRYRGAIYRENGTKVVESAGVALTMAGQEAGSMPAMQTNHIGAVPLTIASTSLTPGRYWVAWSLVTGGTADFGFFHVQNESPIATANFWMPGSPFARAWYMEGQTNAALPATVSQTAAGALADHDIPIMALANV
;
A
#
# COMPACT_ATOMS: atom_id res chain seq x y z
N MET A 1 10.59 -9.06 5.68
CA MET A 1 10.54 -8.57 7.08
C MET A 1 9.19 -9.02 7.61
N PRO A 2 9.11 -9.76 8.72
CA PRO A 2 7.82 -10.09 9.31
C PRO A 2 7.08 -8.79 9.63
N LEU A 3 5.80 -8.72 9.29
CA LEU A 3 4.97 -7.56 9.60
C LEU A 3 4.79 -7.46 11.13
N PRO A 4 4.69 -6.25 11.70
CA PRO A 4 4.45 -6.10 13.13
C PRO A 4 3.19 -6.84 13.59
N GLU A 5 3.25 -7.37 14.81
CA GLU A 5 2.14 -8.04 15.47
C GLU A 5 0.95 -7.05 15.59
N GLY A 6 -0.20 -7.39 14.99
CA GLY A 6 -1.41 -6.57 15.00
C GLY A 6 -1.90 -6.06 13.65
N ILE A 7 -1.10 -6.11 12.58
CA ILE A 7 -1.60 -5.88 11.22
C ILE A 7 -2.18 -7.18 10.67
N PRO A 8 -3.49 -7.25 10.31
CA PRO A 8 -4.05 -8.43 9.66
C PRO A 8 -3.32 -8.74 8.36
N THR A 9 -2.93 -10.00 8.18
CA THR A 9 -2.21 -10.48 7.00
C THR A 9 -3.03 -11.53 6.25
N VAL A 10 -2.77 -11.62 4.96
CA VAL A 10 -3.30 -12.63 4.06
C VAL A 10 -2.12 -13.36 3.43
N ARG A 11 -2.12 -14.69 3.55
CA ARG A 11 -1.23 -15.58 2.83
C ARG A 11 -1.77 -15.81 1.43
N LEU A 12 -1.04 -15.32 0.44
CA LEU A 12 -1.34 -15.52 -0.97
C LEU A 12 -0.44 -16.61 -1.55
N THR A 13 -1.05 -17.64 -2.12
CA THR A 13 -0.37 -18.73 -2.82
C THR A 13 -0.72 -18.75 -4.30
N GLY A 14 0.03 -19.52 -5.09
CA GLY A 14 -0.38 -19.85 -6.45
C GLY A 14 0.65 -20.72 -7.15
N ARG A 15 0.26 -21.32 -8.27
CA ARG A 15 1.14 -22.21 -9.05
C ARG A 15 0.98 -22.01 -10.55
N PHE A 16 2.10 -21.85 -11.25
CA PHE A 16 2.13 -21.63 -12.69
C PHE A 16 2.76 -22.82 -13.41
N LEU A 17 1.99 -23.43 -14.30
CA LEU A 17 2.40 -24.59 -15.10
C LEU A 17 2.21 -24.29 -16.58
N THR A 18 3.02 -24.93 -17.42
CA THR A 18 2.78 -25.01 -18.86
C THR A 18 1.56 -25.90 -19.16
N PRO A 19 0.99 -25.87 -20.37
CA PRO A 19 -0.12 -26.75 -20.76
C PRO A 19 0.19 -28.25 -20.62
N ASP A 20 1.46 -28.65 -20.70
CA ASP A 20 1.92 -30.02 -20.48
C ASP A 20 2.28 -30.31 -19.01
N GLY A 21 1.93 -29.42 -18.09
CA GLY A 21 2.04 -29.61 -16.64
C GLY A 21 3.43 -29.36 -16.05
N ARG A 22 4.37 -28.77 -16.80
CA ARG A 22 5.71 -28.46 -16.30
C ARG A 22 5.72 -27.15 -15.52
N PRO A 23 6.47 -27.05 -14.41
CA PRO A 23 6.67 -25.80 -13.69
C PRO A 23 7.18 -24.66 -14.58
N LEU A 24 6.53 -23.51 -14.50
CA LEU A 24 7.07 -22.26 -15.03
C LEU A 24 8.02 -21.62 -14.03
N ALA A 25 9.01 -20.88 -14.52
CA ALA A 25 9.95 -20.11 -13.71
C ALA A 25 9.66 -18.61 -13.84
N GLY A 26 9.93 -17.82 -12.82
CA GLY A 26 9.68 -16.38 -12.83
C GLY A 26 9.33 -15.87 -11.44
N GLN A 27 8.51 -14.82 -11.41
CA GLN A 27 8.05 -14.22 -10.16
C GLN A 27 6.69 -13.54 -10.31
N VAL A 28 5.97 -13.43 -9.20
CA VAL A 28 4.78 -12.59 -9.06
C VAL A 28 5.18 -11.31 -8.34
N VAL A 29 4.84 -10.17 -8.92
CA VAL A 29 5.13 -8.85 -8.33
C VAL A 29 3.83 -8.20 -7.89
N LEU A 30 3.70 -7.91 -6.61
CA LEU A 30 2.53 -7.28 -6.00
C LEU A 30 2.85 -5.84 -5.62
N ARG A 31 2.04 -4.89 -6.10
CA ARG A 31 2.24 -3.47 -5.87
C ARG A 31 1.02 -2.89 -5.17
N ALA A 32 1.22 -2.44 -3.94
CA ALA A 32 0.32 -1.49 -3.31
C ALA A 32 0.41 -0.13 -4.05
N PRO A 33 -0.51 0.81 -3.80
CA PRO A 33 -0.31 2.22 -4.14
C PRO A 33 1.05 2.73 -3.64
N SER A 34 1.53 3.83 -4.22
CA SER A 34 2.89 4.37 -3.98
C SER A 34 3.22 4.63 -2.51
N LEU A 35 2.22 4.75 -1.63
CA LEU A 35 2.40 4.82 -0.19
C LEU A 35 1.17 4.26 0.51
N VAL A 36 1.31 3.15 1.25
CA VAL A 36 0.31 2.72 2.24
C VAL A 36 0.95 2.82 3.62
N THR A 37 0.34 3.58 4.52
CA THR A 37 0.82 3.78 5.88
C THR A 37 -0.12 3.13 6.89
N PHE A 38 0.44 2.47 7.89
CA PHE A 38 -0.28 2.02 9.09
C PHE A 38 0.11 2.93 10.25
N GLY A 39 -0.68 3.98 10.48
CA GLY A 39 -0.29 5.06 11.39
C GLY A 39 -0.10 4.62 12.84
N GLU A 40 -0.80 3.57 13.28
CA GLU A 40 -0.69 3.02 14.64
C GLU A 40 0.54 2.10 14.83
N TYR A 41 1.13 1.63 13.73
CA TYR A 41 2.22 0.65 13.75
C TYR A 41 3.54 1.20 13.19
N ASP A 42 3.59 2.48 12.83
CA ASP A 42 4.72 3.15 12.17
C ASP A 42 5.24 2.40 10.92
N VAL A 43 4.37 1.66 10.22
CA VAL A 43 4.72 0.90 9.01
C VAL A 43 4.39 1.68 7.75
N ILE A 44 5.33 1.68 6.80
CA ILE A 44 5.14 2.20 5.45
C ILE A 44 5.41 1.08 4.45
N LEU A 45 4.41 0.75 3.62
CA LEU A 45 4.60 -0.05 2.42
C LEU A 45 4.91 0.91 1.26
N GLY A 46 6.17 0.92 0.83
CA GLY A 46 6.67 1.86 -0.18
C GLY A 46 7.17 1.21 -1.48
N GLY A 47 7.06 -0.12 -1.64
CA GLY A 47 7.65 -0.81 -2.78
C GLY A 47 6.94 -2.12 -3.17
N PRO A 48 7.22 -2.65 -4.37
CA PRO A 48 6.70 -3.94 -4.80
C PRO A 48 7.16 -5.05 -3.86
N VAL A 49 6.24 -5.95 -3.52
CA VAL A 49 6.56 -7.25 -2.94
C VAL A 49 6.74 -8.24 -4.08
N THR A 50 7.91 -8.88 -4.14
CA THR A 50 8.23 -9.86 -5.19
C THR A 50 8.26 -11.26 -4.59
N ALA A 51 7.43 -12.15 -5.11
CA ALA A 51 7.37 -13.56 -4.75
C ALA A 51 7.94 -14.41 -5.91
N PRO A 52 9.19 -14.90 -5.81
CA PRO A 52 9.77 -15.77 -6.83
C PRO A 52 9.08 -17.14 -6.83
N LEU A 53 8.95 -17.75 -8.01
CA LEU A 53 8.48 -19.12 -8.13
C LEU A 53 9.56 -20.11 -7.67
N ASP A 54 9.16 -21.12 -6.91
CA ASP A 54 10.00 -22.23 -6.50
C ASP A 54 10.21 -23.24 -7.67
N PRO A 55 11.05 -24.28 -7.51
CA PRO A 55 11.27 -25.29 -8.54
C PRO A 55 10.02 -26.07 -8.97
N THR A 56 8.93 -26.01 -8.21
CA THR A 56 7.64 -26.63 -8.50
C THR A 56 6.68 -25.69 -9.25
N GLY A 57 7.09 -24.44 -9.47
CA GLY A 57 6.33 -23.38 -10.12
C GLY A 57 5.36 -22.67 -9.17
N ALA A 58 5.48 -22.91 -7.87
CA ALA A 58 4.62 -22.34 -6.84
C ALA A 58 5.24 -21.11 -6.18
N PHE A 59 4.43 -20.25 -5.60
CA PHE A 59 4.88 -19.20 -4.69
C PHE A 59 3.95 -19.12 -3.47
N GLU A 60 4.50 -18.54 -2.41
CA GLU A 60 3.78 -18.18 -1.20
C GLU A 60 4.31 -16.83 -0.72
N VAL A 61 3.41 -15.93 -0.35
CA VAL A 61 3.77 -14.62 0.20
C VAL A 61 2.72 -14.13 1.18
N GLU A 62 3.18 -13.57 2.29
CA GLU A 62 2.31 -12.96 3.29
C GLU A 62 2.24 -11.45 3.04
N LEU A 63 1.02 -10.93 2.94
CA LEU A 63 0.74 -9.55 2.56
C LEU A 63 -0.23 -8.91 3.56
N PRO A 64 -0.11 -7.60 3.84
CA PRO A 64 -1.14 -6.89 4.60
C PRO A 64 -2.49 -6.95 3.88
N ALA A 65 -3.55 -7.21 4.65
CA ALA A 65 -4.90 -7.20 4.14
C ALA A 65 -5.29 -5.81 3.59
N THR A 66 -6.09 -5.77 2.53
CA THR A 66 -6.52 -4.53 1.85
C THR A 66 -7.57 -3.72 2.62
N ASP A 67 -8.08 -4.28 3.72
CA ASP A 67 -9.09 -3.72 4.63
C ASP A 67 -8.64 -3.71 6.11
N ALA A 68 -7.36 -4.02 6.39
CA ALA A 68 -6.73 -3.82 7.69
C ALA A 68 -7.03 -2.43 8.32
N PRO A 69 -7.40 -2.36 9.60
CA PRO A 69 -7.73 -1.11 10.27
C PRO A 69 -6.52 -0.17 10.37
N GLY A 70 -6.78 1.15 10.35
CA GLY A 70 -5.73 2.17 10.54
C GLY A 70 -4.82 2.43 9.33
N MET A 71 -5.13 1.84 8.17
CA MET A 71 -4.41 2.09 6.91
C MET A 71 -4.79 3.42 6.25
N ASN A 72 -3.86 4.00 5.48
CA ASN A 72 -4.11 5.16 4.62
C ASN A 72 -3.28 5.04 3.33
N PRO A 73 -3.88 5.12 2.13
CA PRO A 73 -5.32 5.28 1.85
C PRO A 73 -6.14 4.03 2.23
N SER A 74 -7.45 4.18 2.38
CA SER A 74 -8.41 3.08 2.51
C SER A 74 -9.01 2.70 1.15
N GLY A 75 -9.47 1.46 0.97
CA GLY A 75 -10.19 1.04 -0.24
C GLY A 75 -9.30 0.92 -1.49
N TRP A 76 -8.07 0.42 -1.30
CA TRP A 76 -7.12 0.17 -2.38
C TRP A 76 -7.02 -1.33 -2.70
N SER A 77 -6.38 -1.65 -3.82
CA SER A 77 -6.12 -3.00 -4.30
C SER A 77 -4.64 -3.19 -4.63
N TYR A 78 -4.17 -4.43 -4.58
CA TYR A 78 -2.85 -4.77 -5.09
C TYR A 78 -2.90 -4.90 -6.62
N GLN A 79 -1.95 -4.25 -7.30
CA GLN A 79 -1.65 -4.60 -8.69
C GLN A 79 -0.73 -5.82 -8.70
N VAL A 80 -1.20 -6.90 -9.31
CA VAL A 80 -0.42 -8.12 -9.57
C VAL A 80 0.21 -8.00 -10.96
N ALA A 81 1.49 -8.32 -11.08
CA ALA A 81 2.17 -8.51 -12.35
C ALA A 81 2.83 -9.90 -12.37
N GLU A 82 2.34 -10.78 -13.25
CA GLU A 82 2.90 -12.10 -13.48
C GLU A 82 4.09 -11.98 -14.44
N GLN A 83 5.32 -12.08 -13.92
CA GLN A 83 6.57 -11.99 -14.68
C GLN A 83 7.15 -13.39 -14.90
N LEU A 84 6.51 -14.13 -15.81
CA LEU A 84 6.84 -15.53 -16.09
C LEU A 84 7.84 -15.63 -17.25
N THR A 85 8.86 -16.46 -17.07
CA THR A 85 9.91 -16.69 -18.07
C THR A 85 9.34 -17.46 -19.25
N GLY A 86 9.57 -16.96 -20.47
CA GLY A 86 9.10 -17.60 -21.70
C GLY A 86 7.63 -17.37 -22.03
N VAL A 87 6.91 -16.58 -21.23
CA VAL A 87 5.55 -16.10 -21.54
C VAL A 87 5.64 -14.72 -22.17
N THR A 88 5.13 -14.57 -23.39
CA THR A 88 5.33 -13.36 -24.21
C THR A 88 4.54 -12.13 -23.76
N ALA A 89 3.56 -12.31 -22.88
CA ALA A 89 2.70 -11.26 -22.34
C ALA A 89 2.59 -11.38 -20.82
N ASN A 90 3.05 -10.35 -20.10
CA ASN A 90 2.87 -10.26 -18.65
C ASN A 90 1.43 -9.87 -18.35
N ARG A 91 0.71 -10.69 -17.57
CA ARG A 91 -0.63 -10.35 -17.09
C ARG A 91 -0.51 -9.35 -15.95
N ILE A 92 -1.25 -8.25 -16.05
CA ILE A 92 -1.35 -7.23 -15.01
C ILE A 92 -2.82 -7.03 -14.66
N TYR A 93 -3.17 -7.18 -13.38
CA TYR A 93 -4.55 -7.03 -12.89
C TYR A 93 -4.56 -6.60 -11.43
N GLN A 94 -5.73 -6.32 -10.90
CA GLN A 94 -5.93 -5.86 -9.51
C GLN A 94 -6.59 -6.96 -8.68
N ILE A 95 -6.20 -7.09 -7.42
CA ILE A 95 -6.81 -8.01 -6.46
C ILE A 95 -7.10 -7.30 -5.13
N LEU A 96 -8.14 -7.75 -4.44
CA LEU A 96 -8.42 -7.43 -3.04
C LEU A 96 -8.05 -8.64 -2.18
N LEU A 97 -7.46 -8.39 -1.02
CA LEU A 97 -7.06 -9.41 -0.05
C LEU A 97 -7.69 -9.04 1.30
N PRO A 98 -8.98 -9.33 1.51
CA PRO A 98 -9.67 -8.94 2.73
C PRO A 98 -9.21 -9.79 3.92
N ALA A 99 -9.18 -9.19 5.12
CA ALA A 99 -8.70 -9.83 6.34
C ALA A 99 -9.53 -11.06 6.76
N GLU A 100 -10.80 -11.12 6.31
CA GLU A 100 -11.69 -12.26 6.52
C GLU A 100 -11.29 -13.51 5.72
N THR A 101 -10.44 -13.36 4.70
CA THR A 101 -9.90 -14.47 3.91
C THR A 101 -8.38 -14.53 4.08
N PRO A 102 -7.88 -15.10 5.20
CA PRO A 102 -6.45 -15.11 5.52
C PRO A 102 -5.62 -16.02 4.62
N ASP A 103 -6.25 -16.93 3.87
CA ASP A 103 -5.61 -17.84 2.93
C ASP A 103 -6.26 -17.73 1.56
N VAL A 104 -5.49 -17.33 0.54
CA VAL A 104 -6.00 -17.08 -0.81
C VAL A 104 -5.11 -17.75 -1.84
N ASP A 105 -5.69 -18.55 -2.75
CA ASP A 105 -5.00 -18.96 -3.98
C ASP A 105 -5.25 -17.92 -5.07
N LEU A 106 -4.18 -17.43 -5.69
CA LEU A 106 -4.23 -16.47 -6.77
C LEU A 106 -5.06 -16.99 -7.96
N ALA A 107 -5.11 -18.31 -8.19
CA ALA A 107 -5.90 -18.89 -9.27
C ALA A 107 -7.42 -18.69 -9.08
N ASP A 108 -7.89 -18.55 -7.84
CA ASP A 108 -9.32 -18.41 -7.53
C ASP A 108 -9.83 -16.98 -7.74
N ILE A 109 -8.93 -16.01 -7.59
CA ILE A 109 -9.24 -14.57 -7.65
C ILE A 109 -8.70 -13.89 -8.91
N ALA A 110 -7.80 -14.54 -9.67
CA ALA A 110 -7.27 -14.00 -10.89
C ALA A 110 -8.38 -13.89 -11.97
N PRO A 111 -8.49 -12.77 -12.68
CA PRO A 111 -9.50 -12.61 -13.72
C PRO A 111 -9.22 -13.56 -14.89
N THR A 112 -10.28 -14.18 -15.41
CA THR A 112 -10.21 -15.09 -16.57
C THR A 112 -9.73 -14.37 -17.83
N ASP A 113 -10.08 -13.09 -18.00
CA ASP A 113 -9.52 -12.20 -19.00
C ASP A 113 -8.81 -11.00 -18.31
N PRO A 114 -7.47 -10.93 -18.35
CA PRO A 114 -6.72 -9.81 -17.76
C PRO A 114 -6.91 -8.48 -18.51
N SER A 115 -7.48 -8.49 -19.73
CA SER A 115 -7.78 -7.28 -20.51
C SER A 115 -9.20 -6.74 -20.27
N THR A 116 -10.07 -7.52 -19.63
CA THR A 116 -11.43 -7.13 -19.22
C THR A 116 -11.70 -7.60 -17.78
N PRO A 117 -11.21 -6.88 -16.74
CA PRO A 117 -11.34 -7.32 -15.36
C PRO A 117 -12.82 -7.33 -14.95
N THR A 118 -13.41 -8.51 -14.96
CA THR A 118 -14.77 -8.75 -14.45
C THR A 118 -14.60 -9.19 -13.00
N TYR A 119 -14.99 -8.35 -12.05
CA TYR A 119 -14.85 -8.62 -10.62
C TYR A 119 -15.63 -9.89 -10.26
N VAL A 120 -14.93 -10.94 -9.81
CA VAL A 120 -15.55 -12.02 -9.05
C VAL A 120 -15.33 -11.68 -7.58
N ALA A 121 -16.34 -11.09 -6.95
CA ALA A 121 -16.37 -11.03 -5.49
C ALA A 121 -16.53 -12.47 -5.00
N VAL A 122 -15.48 -13.05 -4.43
CA VAL A 122 -15.60 -14.26 -3.62
C VAL A 122 -16.44 -13.85 -2.41
N ARG A 123 -17.60 -14.49 -2.26
CA ARG A 123 -18.59 -14.14 -1.26
C ARG A 123 -18.06 -14.55 0.13
N GLY A 124 -17.91 -13.58 1.03
CA GLY A 124 -17.83 -13.86 2.47
C GLY A 124 -19.15 -14.43 2.99
N ASP A 125 -19.09 -15.13 4.12
CA ASP A 125 -20.23 -15.83 4.71
C ASP A 125 -21.49 -14.96 4.75
N SER A 126 -22.64 -15.53 4.40
CA SER A 126 -23.89 -14.82 4.47
C SER A 126 -24.18 -14.40 5.91
N ALA A 127 -24.87 -13.27 6.09
CA ALA A 127 -25.29 -12.82 7.42
C ALA A 127 -26.14 -13.87 8.19
N TYR A 128 -26.73 -14.84 7.47
CA TYR A 128 -27.36 -16.01 8.07
C TYR A 128 -26.35 -17.05 8.58
N GLU A 129 -25.31 -17.36 7.80
CA GLU A 129 -24.23 -18.27 8.23
C GLU A 129 -23.50 -17.70 9.45
N VAL A 130 -23.21 -16.40 9.46
CA VAL A 130 -22.68 -15.69 10.64
C VAL A 130 -23.65 -15.78 11.82
N ALA A 131 -24.97 -15.67 11.59
CA ALA A 131 -25.96 -15.79 12.67
C ALA A 131 -26.01 -17.21 13.25
N VAL A 132 -25.89 -18.25 12.42
CA VAL A 132 -25.82 -19.66 12.87
C VAL A 132 -24.56 -19.90 13.69
N GLU A 133 -23.40 -19.40 13.25
CA GLU A 133 -22.16 -19.46 14.04
C GLU A 133 -22.27 -18.74 15.39
N ASN A 134 -23.03 -17.65 15.45
CA ASN A 134 -23.32 -16.92 16.68
C ASN A 134 -24.49 -17.50 17.49
N GLY A 135 -24.91 -18.74 17.20
CA GLY A 135 -25.85 -19.51 18.01
C GLY A 135 -27.32 -19.42 17.59
N PHE A 136 -27.62 -18.93 16.39
CA PHE A 136 -28.97 -19.00 15.83
C PHE A 136 -29.30 -20.44 15.39
N GLU A 137 -30.27 -21.06 16.07
CA GLU A 137 -30.81 -22.37 15.70
C GLU A 137 -32.13 -22.21 14.95
N GLY A 138 -32.11 -22.41 13.63
CA GLY A 138 -33.31 -22.35 12.80
C GLY A 138 -32.95 -22.13 11.33
N PRO A 139 -33.88 -22.37 10.39
CA PRO A 139 -33.61 -22.17 8.97
C PRO A 139 -33.67 -20.67 8.61
N VAL A 140 -33.10 -20.29 7.46
CA VAL A 140 -32.93 -18.88 7.03
C VAL A 140 -34.24 -18.09 7.00
N GLU A 141 -35.38 -18.75 6.79
CA GLU A 141 -36.70 -18.13 6.78
C GLU A 141 -37.09 -17.57 8.15
N GLN A 142 -36.75 -18.29 9.23
CA GLN A 142 -37.02 -17.82 10.60
C GLN A 142 -36.08 -16.68 10.99
N TRP A 143 -34.83 -16.75 10.53
CA TRP A 143 -33.88 -15.66 10.73
C TRP A 143 -34.34 -14.38 10.05
N LEU A 144 -34.74 -14.45 8.78
CA LEU A 144 -35.26 -13.30 8.05
C LEU A 144 -36.54 -12.71 8.67
N ALA A 145 -37.43 -13.56 9.18
CA ALA A 145 -38.64 -13.10 9.88
C ALA A 145 -38.32 -12.37 11.20
N SER A 146 -37.23 -12.73 11.88
CA SER A 146 -36.79 -12.09 13.13
C SER A 146 -36.29 -10.64 12.93
N LEU A 147 -35.87 -10.29 11.72
CA LEU A 147 -35.33 -8.97 11.38
C LEU A 147 -36.40 -7.90 11.10
N VAL A 148 -37.69 -8.30 11.05
CA VAL A 148 -38.80 -7.38 10.78
C VAL A 148 -39.26 -6.73 12.10
N GLY A 149 -38.93 -5.45 12.28
CA GLY A 149 -39.39 -4.66 13.43
C GLY A 149 -40.91 -4.44 13.45
N PRO A 150 -41.52 -4.15 14.62
CA PRO A 150 -42.94 -3.85 14.71
C PRO A 150 -43.30 -2.58 13.93
N GLN A 151 -44.45 -2.60 13.24
CA GLN A 151 -44.98 -1.42 12.53
C GLN A 151 -45.19 -0.26 13.51
N GLY A 152 -44.63 0.92 13.18
CA GLY A 152 -44.80 2.11 14.00
C GLY A 152 -46.27 2.52 14.16
N ASN A 153 -46.63 3.03 15.35
CA ASN A 153 -48.00 3.47 15.65
C ASN A 153 -48.50 4.51 14.62
N GLN A 154 -49.71 4.31 14.11
CA GLN A 154 -50.35 5.23 13.17
C GLN A 154 -50.51 6.62 13.81
N GLY A 155 -50.03 7.66 13.12
CA GLY A 155 -50.13 9.04 13.60
C GLY A 155 -51.58 9.49 13.81
N ILE A 156 -51.80 10.30 14.85
CA ILE A 156 -53.13 10.84 15.18
C ILE A 156 -53.74 11.59 13.97
N GLN A 157 -54.99 11.27 13.63
CA GLN A 157 -55.70 11.90 12.53
C GLN A 157 -55.99 13.38 12.87
N GLY A 158 -55.54 14.30 12.02
CA GLY A 158 -55.77 15.74 12.21
C GLY A 158 -57.26 16.11 12.20
N ILE A 159 -57.64 17.06 13.06
CA ILE A 159 -59.00 17.58 13.15
C ILE A 159 -59.46 18.19 11.81
N LYS A 160 -60.66 17.80 11.36
CA LYS A 160 -61.25 18.25 10.09
C LYS A 160 -61.71 19.71 10.20
N GLY A 161 -61.03 20.62 9.48
CA GLY A 161 -61.47 22.01 9.32
C GLY A 161 -62.68 22.14 8.39
N THR A 162 -63.55 23.11 8.67
CA THR A 162 -64.79 23.41 7.92
C THR A 162 -64.51 24.05 6.56
N THR A 163 -65.25 23.59 5.55
CA THR A 163 -65.12 23.84 4.11
C THR A 163 -65.21 25.32 3.68
N GLY A 164 -64.25 25.75 2.87
CA GLY A 164 -64.38 26.86 1.92
C GLY A 164 -63.96 26.39 0.52
N ALA A 165 -64.73 26.74 -0.52
CA ALA A 165 -64.55 26.21 -1.88
C ALA A 165 -63.22 26.69 -2.51
N THR A 166 -62.31 25.75 -2.78
CA THR A 166 -61.07 25.96 -3.55
C THR A 166 -61.06 24.97 -4.72
N GLY A 167 -60.60 25.41 -5.89
CA GLY A 167 -60.81 24.80 -7.22
C GLY A 167 -60.33 23.35 -7.40
N PRO A 168 -60.63 22.71 -8.55
CA PRO A 168 -60.31 21.31 -8.78
C PRO A 168 -58.80 21.08 -8.62
N GLN A 169 -58.44 20.26 -7.64
CA GLN A 169 -57.10 19.75 -7.45
C GLN A 169 -56.66 19.02 -8.73
N GLY A 170 -55.47 19.33 -9.24
CA GLY A 170 -54.92 18.64 -10.41
C GLY A 170 -54.85 17.13 -10.17
N PRO A 171 -54.90 16.29 -11.23
CA PRO A 171 -54.84 14.85 -11.08
C PRO A 171 -53.60 14.47 -10.26
N GLN A 172 -53.82 13.67 -9.21
CA GLN A 172 -52.75 13.12 -8.39
C GLN A 172 -51.74 12.41 -9.31
N GLY A 173 -50.45 12.76 -9.17
CA GLY A 173 -49.39 12.12 -9.96
C GLY A 173 -49.45 10.61 -9.82
N ILE A 174 -49.22 9.89 -10.92
CA ILE A 174 -49.19 8.42 -10.94
C ILE A 174 -48.24 7.93 -9.84
N GLN A 175 -48.73 7.06 -8.98
CA GLN A 175 -47.90 6.36 -8.00
C GLN A 175 -46.83 5.58 -8.79
N GLY A 176 -45.55 5.76 -8.42
CA GLY A 176 -44.45 5.02 -9.05
C GLY A 176 -44.70 3.51 -8.98
N ALA A 177 -44.31 2.79 -10.04
CA ALA A 177 -44.49 1.34 -10.11
C ALA A 177 -43.88 0.67 -8.87
N PRO A 178 -44.55 -0.34 -8.27
CA PRO A 178 -43.96 -1.11 -7.18
C PRO A 178 -42.59 -1.64 -7.59
N GLY A 179 -41.58 -1.52 -6.72
CA GLY A 179 -40.25 -2.08 -6.96
C GLY A 179 -40.30 -3.60 -7.16
N SER A 180 -39.29 -4.12 -7.86
CA SER A 180 -39.17 -5.55 -8.15
C SER A 180 -39.13 -6.38 -6.87
N LYS A 181 -39.72 -7.58 -6.92
CA LYS A 181 -39.85 -8.52 -5.82
C LYS A 181 -39.17 -9.84 -6.14
N VAL A 182 -38.76 -10.54 -5.08
CA VAL A 182 -38.23 -11.91 -5.15
C VAL A 182 -39.29 -12.88 -4.65
N TYR A 183 -39.64 -13.86 -5.48
CA TYR A 183 -40.61 -14.91 -5.16
C TYR A 183 -39.93 -16.22 -4.78
N PRO A 184 -40.21 -16.77 -3.59
CA PRO A 184 -39.74 -18.10 -3.22
C PRO A 184 -40.62 -19.20 -3.83
N GLY A 185 -40.02 -20.12 -4.57
CA GLY A 185 -40.69 -21.28 -5.18
C GLY A 185 -41.29 -21.02 -6.57
N PRO A 186 -41.87 -22.06 -7.21
CA PRO A 186 -42.44 -21.95 -8.55
C PRO A 186 -43.62 -20.97 -8.58
N VAL A 187 -43.50 -19.91 -9.36
CA VAL A 187 -44.56 -18.89 -9.53
C VAL A 187 -45.53 -19.32 -10.63
N GLY A 188 -46.84 -19.23 -10.36
CA GLY A 188 -47.87 -19.54 -11.35
C GLY A 188 -47.85 -18.58 -12.55
N THR A 189 -48.36 -19.04 -13.70
CA THR A 189 -48.46 -18.23 -14.93
C THR A 189 -49.32 -16.99 -14.66
N GLY A 190 -48.69 -15.81 -14.61
CA GLY A 190 -49.37 -14.52 -14.40
C GLY A 190 -49.00 -13.76 -13.13
N VAL A 191 -48.19 -14.35 -12.23
CA VAL A 191 -47.75 -13.69 -10.99
C VAL A 191 -46.44 -12.91 -11.18
N GLY A 192 -46.38 -11.67 -10.66
CA GLY A 192 -45.23 -10.76 -10.73
C GLY A 192 -45.40 -9.63 -11.77
N VAL A 193 -44.36 -8.82 -11.95
CA VAL A 193 -44.16 -7.85 -13.03
C VAL A 193 -42.81 -8.10 -13.70
N ASP A 194 -42.58 -7.53 -14.87
CA ASP A 194 -41.27 -7.65 -15.53
C ASP A 194 -40.17 -7.04 -14.66
N GLY A 195 -39.06 -7.75 -14.52
CA GLY A 195 -37.97 -7.43 -13.58
C GLY A 195 -38.04 -8.17 -12.24
N ASP A 196 -39.11 -8.92 -11.97
CA ASP A 196 -39.18 -9.81 -10.80
C ASP A 196 -38.32 -11.06 -10.98
N MET A 197 -37.87 -11.61 -9.84
CA MET A 197 -37.01 -12.79 -9.79
C MET A 197 -37.70 -13.93 -9.03
N SER A 198 -37.53 -15.15 -9.49
CA SER A 198 -38.01 -16.36 -8.81
C SER A 198 -36.91 -17.41 -8.73
N TYR A 199 -36.76 -18.03 -7.56
CA TYR A 199 -35.88 -19.17 -7.36
C TYR A 199 -36.71 -20.42 -7.07
N ASN A 200 -36.49 -21.48 -7.84
CA ASN A 200 -37.18 -22.75 -7.65
C ASN A 200 -36.27 -23.74 -6.92
N LEU A 201 -36.55 -23.96 -5.64
CA LEU A 201 -35.78 -24.86 -4.76
C LEU A 201 -35.85 -26.33 -5.19
N THR A 202 -36.85 -26.74 -5.97
CA THR A 202 -37.02 -28.13 -6.39
C THR A 202 -36.10 -28.50 -7.55
N ASN A 203 -35.77 -27.55 -8.43
CA ASN A 203 -34.91 -27.80 -9.60
C ASN A 203 -33.65 -26.92 -9.66
N GLY A 204 -33.44 -26.03 -8.68
CA GLY A 204 -32.24 -25.20 -8.54
C GLY A 204 -32.12 -24.08 -9.56
N LEU A 205 -33.17 -23.79 -10.35
CA LEU A 205 -33.10 -22.79 -11.43
C LEU A 205 -33.60 -21.42 -10.98
N LEU A 206 -32.90 -20.39 -11.44
CA LEU A 206 -33.29 -18.99 -11.32
C LEU A 206 -34.06 -18.54 -12.57
N TYR A 207 -35.14 -17.78 -12.37
CA TYR A 207 -35.94 -17.21 -13.43
C TYR A 207 -36.06 -15.68 -13.27
N TRP A 208 -35.98 -14.94 -14.39
CA TRP A 208 -36.36 -13.52 -14.48
C TRP A 208 -37.62 -13.38 -15.31
N ARG A 209 -38.55 -12.53 -14.87
CA ARG A 209 -39.73 -12.22 -15.66
C ARG A 209 -39.42 -11.15 -16.70
N GLU A 210 -39.52 -11.52 -17.96
CA GLU A 210 -39.21 -10.67 -19.11
C GLU A 210 -40.32 -10.85 -20.16
N GLY A 211 -40.93 -9.75 -20.61
CA GLY A 211 -42.00 -9.79 -21.62
C GLY A 211 -43.24 -10.56 -21.14
N GLY A 212 -43.55 -10.50 -19.84
CA GLY A 212 -44.67 -11.20 -19.21
C GLY A 212 -44.44 -12.69 -18.93
N SER A 213 -43.29 -13.26 -19.31
CA SER A 213 -42.96 -14.68 -19.16
C SER A 213 -41.75 -14.90 -18.26
N TRP A 214 -41.71 -16.02 -17.55
CA TRP A 214 -40.56 -16.42 -16.74
C TRP A 214 -39.50 -17.08 -17.61
N VAL A 215 -38.36 -16.39 -17.78
CA VAL A 215 -37.22 -16.86 -18.58
C VAL A 215 -36.17 -17.45 -17.64
N SER A 216 -35.74 -18.69 -17.89
CA SER A 216 -34.69 -19.37 -17.10
C SER A 216 -33.33 -18.76 -17.38
N LYS A 217 -32.54 -18.55 -16.32
CA LYS A 217 -31.27 -17.83 -16.37
C LYS A 217 -30.10 -18.66 -15.83
N GLY A 218 -30.35 -19.94 -15.55
CA GLY A 218 -29.35 -20.92 -15.12
C GLY A 218 -29.54 -21.40 -13.68
N THR A 219 -28.64 -22.30 -13.27
CA THR A 219 -28.50 -22.80 -11.88
C THR A 219 -27.30 -22.14 -11.23
N PHE A 220 -27.37 -21.90 -9.91
CA PHE A 220 -26.22 -21.51 -9.09
C PHE A 220 -25.68 -22.68 -8.24
N LEU A 221 -26.24 -23.89 -8.35
CA LEU A 221 -25.69 -25.09 -7.70
C LEU A 221 -24.72 -25.83 -8.63
N GLY A 222 -23.47 -25.97 -8.19
CA GLY A 222 -22.55 -27.00 -8.68
C GLY A 222 -22.96 -28.40 -8.15
N PRO A 223 -22.43 -29.49 -8.72
CA PRO A 223 -22.73 -30.83 -8.22
C PRO A 223 -22.35 -30.95 -6.75
N LYS A 224 -23.30 -31.41 -5.91
CA LYS A 224 -23.07 -31.68 -4.49
C LYS A 224 -21.91 -32.68 -4.35
N GLY A 225 -20.88 -32.31 -3.59
CA GLY A 225 -19.77 -33.22 -3.26
C GLY A 225 -20.28 -34.45 -2.53
N ASP A 226 -19.72 -35.62 -2.86
CA ASP A 226 -20.08 -36.87 -2.23
C ASP A 226 -19.89 -36.78 -0.70
N GLN A 227 -20.89 -37.26 0.03
CA GLN A 227 -20.89 -37.32 1.49
C GLN A 227 -19.75 -38.24 1.96
N GLY A 228 -18.86 -37.72 2.82
CA GLY A 228 -17.80 -38.53 3.41
C GLY A 228 -18.35 -39.76 4.15
N ASP A 229 -17.79 -40.93 3.85
CA ASP A 229 -18.15 -42.18 4.50
C ASP A 229 -18.04 -42.07 6.03
N THR A 230 -19.10 -42.49 6.71
CA THR A 230 -19.12 -42.63 8.18
C THR A 230 -18.06 -43.66 8.56
N GLY A 231 -17.11 -43.26 9.42
CA GLY A 231 -16.09 -44.18 9.93
C GLY A 231 -16.74 -45.42 10.56
N PRO A 232 -16.20 -46.63 10.36
CA PRO A 232 -16.80 -47.84 10.90
C PRO A 232 -16.84 -47.76 12.43
N GLN A 233 -18.05 -47.70 12.99
CA GLN A 233 -18.30 -47.90 14.40
C GLN A 233 -17.86 -49.32 14.76
N GLY A 234 -16.84 -49.41 15.62
CA GLY A 234 -16.30 -50.69 16.05
C GLY A 234 -17.39 -51.58 16.62
N ILE A 235 -17.41 -52.85 16.18
CA ILE A 235 -18.28 -53.86 16.76
C ILE A 235 -17.95 -53.98 18.26
N GLN A 236 -18.89 -53.51 19.08
CA GLN A 236 -18.90 -53.79 20.51
C GLN A 236 -19.11 -55.30 20.67
N GLY A 237 -18.05 -55.99 21.08
CA GLY A 237 -18.09 -57.44 21.32
C GLY A 237 -19.21 -57.80 22.29
N THR A 238 -19.89 -58.90 22.01
CA THR A 238 -20.82 -59.52 22.95
C THR A 238 -20.07 -59.77 24.27
N LYS A 239 -20.54 -59.12 25.34
CA LYS A 239 -20.11 -59.37 26.71
C LYS A 239 -20.29 -60.87 26.96
N GLY A 240 -19.19 -61.60 27.09
CA GLY A 240 -19.21 -62.99 27.53
C GLY A 240 -19.86 -63.08 28.90
N ASP A 241 -20.65 -64.13 29.11
CA ASP A 241 -21.21 -64.43 30.41
C ASP A 241 -20.12 -64.42 31.48
N THR A 242 -20.44 -63.81 32.60
CA THR A 242 -19.56 -63.72 33.76
C THR A 242 -19.32 -65.14 34.27
N GLY A 243 -18.12 -65.69 34.02
CA GLY A 243 -17.64 -66.82 34.79
C GLY A 243 -17.63 -66.44 36.28
N PRO A 244 -17.92 -67.37 37.20
CA PRO A 244 -17.90 -67.07 38.63
C PRO A 244 -16.58 -66.39 39.00
N ALA A 245 -16.67 -65.28 39.72
CA ALA A 245 -15.50 -64.54 40.18
C ALA A 245 -14.54 -65.49 40.90
N GLY A 246 -13.32 -65.64 40.37
CA GLY A 246 -12.24 -66.25 41.12
C GLY A 246 -12.00 -65.39 42.37
N ALA A 247 -11.96 -66.03 43.54
CA ALA A 247 -11.62 -65.35 44.78
C ALA A 247 -10.32 -64.55 44.59
N PRO A 248 -10.18 -63.35 45.19
CA PRO A 248 -8.95 -62.58 45.11
C PRO A 248 -7.77 -63.49 45.51
N GLY A 249 -6.76 -63.59 44.66
CA GLY A 249 -5.53 -64.28 45.01
C GLY A 249 -4.93 -63.57 46.22
N ALA A 250 -5.02 -64.20 47.40
CA ALA A 250 -4.32 -63.72 48.58
C ALA A 250 -2.83 -63.69 48.23
N VAL A 251 -2.19 -62.53 48.40
CA VAL A 251 -0.72 -62.44 48.35
C VAL A 251 -0.20 -63.39 49.43
N GLN A 252 0.28 -64.58 49.03
CA GLN A 252 0.70 -65.60 49.99
C GLN A 252 2.06 -65.29 50.61
N SER A 253 2.84 -64.39 50.02
CA SER A 253 4.08 -63.87 50.63
C SER A 253 4.53 -62.53 50.03
N VAL A 254 5.11 -61.66 50.84
CA VAL A 254 5.96 -60.53 50.40
C VAL A 254 7.31 -60.68 51.12
N ASN A 255 8.42 -60.66 50.38
CA ASN A 255 9.79 -60.87 50.92
C ASN A 255 9.94 -62.10 51.85
N GLY A 256 9.23 -63.20 51.57
CA GLY A 256 9.34 -64.45 52.32
C GLY A 256 8.46 -64.55 53.58
N ILE A 257 7.63 -63.56 53.88
CA ILE A 257 6.69 -63.59 55.02
C ILE A 257 5.31 -64.03 54.53
N SER A 258 4.83 -65.17 55.03
CA SER A 258 3.54 -65.79 54.66
C SER A 258 2.61 -65.84 55.88
N ALA A 259 1.82 -64.79 56.09
CA ALA A 259 0.80 -64.70 57.14
C ALA A 259 -0.51 -64.11 56.58
N ALA A 260 -1.64 -64.36 57.24
CA ALA A 260 -2.96 -63.90 56.79
C ALA A 260 -3.11 -62.36 56.72
N ALA A 261 -2.25 -61.63 57.45
CA ALA A 261 -2.03 -60.20 57.29
C ALA A 261 -0.51 -59.97 57.23
N VAL A 262 -0.01 -59.46 56.11
CA VAL A 262 1.42 -59.16 55.94
C VAL A 262 1.72 -57.80 56.60
N VAL A 263 2.29 -57.84 57.80
CA VAL A 263 2.84 -56.66 58.48
C VAL A 263 4.34 -56.63 58.22
N LEU A 264 4.81 -55.64 57.46
CA LEU A 264 6.23 -55.43 57.19
C LEU A 264 6.78 -54.45 58.24
N ASP A 265 7.83 -54.85 58.96
CA ASP A 265 8.58 -53.95 59.81
C ASP A 265 9.69 -53.22 59.02
N ALA A 266 10.38 -52.28 59.66
CA ALA A 266 11.44 -51.50 59.02
C ALA A 266 12.56 -52.38 58.43
N ALA A 267 12.84 -53.54 59.05
CA ALA A 267 13.84 -54.47 58.56
C ALA A 267 13.38 -55.19 57.27
N ALA A 268 12.08 -55.51 57.16
CA ALA A 268 11.51 -56.19 56.01
C ALA A 268 11.55 -55.38 54.69
N VAL A 269 11.81 -54.07 54.76
CA VAL A 269 11.90 -53.15 53.60
C VAL A 269 13.26 -52.46 53.46
N ASN A 270 14.27 -52.84 54.26
CA ASN A 270 15.55 -52.12 54.35
C ASN A 270 15.39 -50.62 54.68
N ALA A 271 14.39 -50.25 55.49
CA ALA A 271 14.23 -48.87 55.93
C ALA A 271 15.39 -48.48 56.86
N VAL A 272 15.98 -47.32 56.61
CA VAL A 272 17.06 -46.76 57.42
C VAL A 272 16.47 -46.28 58.77
N PRO A 273 17.05 -46.66 59.93
CA PRO A 273 16.56 -46.20 61.23
C PRO A 273 16.63 -44.67 61.36
N ASP A 274 15.59 -44.07 61.94
CA ASP A 274 15.54 -42.63 62.29
C ASP A 274 16.58 -42.24 63.36
N THR A 275 17.19 -43.22 64.02
CA THR A 275 18.26 -43.06 65.02
C THR A 275 19.68 -43.00 64.44
N ALA A 276 19.87 -42.88 63.12
CA ALA A 276 21.19 -42.81 62.49
C ALA A 276 21.52 -41.46 61.81
N PRO A 277 21.61 -40.34 62.54
CA PRO A 277 22.11 -39.08 61.99
C PRO A 277 23.62 -39.14 61.70
N GLY A 278 24.03 -38.64 60.52
CA GLY A 278 25.44 -38.42 60.17
C GLY A 278 26.15 -39.47 59.32
N THR A 279 25.45 -40.49 58.79
CA THR A 279 26.01 -41.48 57.83
C THR A 279 25.47 -41.28 56.41
N ALA A 280 26.26 -41.72 55.41
CA ALA A 280 25.88 -41.62 53.99
C ALA A 280 24.58 -42.40 53.71
N GLY A 281 23.54 -41.69 53.27
CA GLY A 281 22.20 -42.25 53.02
C GLY A 281 21.21 -42.18 54.21
N GLY A 282 21.59 -41.56 55.34
CA GLY A 282 20.68 -41.29 56.47
C GLY A 282 19.80 -40.05 56.29
N VAL A 283 18.75 -39.92 57.11
CA VAL A 283 17.83 -38.76 57.12
C VAL A 283 18.20 -37.84 58.30
N ALA A 284 18.48 -36.57 58.02
CA ALA A 284 18.83 -35.59 59.06
C ALA A 284 17.56 -34.94 59.64
N GLN A 285 17.53 -34.73 60.95
CA GLN A 285 16.42 -34.09 61.65
C GLN A 285 16.64 -32.57 61.72
N LEU A 286 15.57 -31.79 61.53
CA LEU A 286 15.61 -30.33 61.64
C LEU A 286 15.44 -29.89 63.09
N ASP A 287 16.12 -28.82 63.49
CA ASP A 287 15.87 -28.12 64.75
C ASP A 287 14.61 -27.24 64.70
N GLU A 288 14.33 -26.58 65.81
CA GLU A 288 13.22 -25.63 65.99
C GLU A 288 13.27 -24.41 65.03
N THR A 289 14.36 -24.21 64.30
CA THR A 289 14.48 -23.19 63.23
C THR A 289 14.32 -23.77 61.83
N GLY A 290 14.07 -25.07 61.70
CA GLY A 290 13.93 -25.77 60.42
C GLY A 290 15.26 -26.08 59.74
N LYS A 291 16.38 -26.14 60.48
CA LYS A 291 17.72 -26.44 59.93
C LYS A 291 18.31 -27.71 60.54
N VAL A 292 19.16 -28.42 59.81
CA VAL A 292 19.88 -29.59 60.35
C VAL A 292 20.94 -29.11 61.35
N PRO A 293 20.93 -29.56 62.63
CA PRO A 293 21.97 -29.23 63.60
C PRO A 293 23.36 -29.66 63.12
N ALA A 294 24.37 -28.84 63.38
CA ALA A 294 25.76 -29.11 62.98
C ALA A 294 26.30 -30.45 63.52
N ALA A 295 25.80 -30.92 64.67
CA ALA A 295 26.16 -32.20 65.26
C ALA A 295 25.71 -33.42 64.42
N GLN A 296 24.80 -33.25 63.46
CA GLN A 296 24.31 -34.29 62.57
C GLN A 296 25.01 -34.30 61.20
N LEU A 297 25.92 -33.35 60.94
CA LEU A 297 26.71 -33.30 59.72
C LEU A 297 27.96 -34.20 59.85
N PRO A 298 28.38 -34.91 58.79
CA PRO A 298 29.62 -35.69 58.81
C PRO A 298 30.82 -34.80 59.16
N PRO A 299 31.86 -35.32 59.85
CA PRO A 299 33.09 -34.58 60.03
C PRO A 299 33.69 -34.23 58.66
N ILE A 300 33.80 -32.92 58.38
CA ILE A 300 34.24 -32.37 57.10
C ILE A 300 35.72 -32.67 56.84
N SER A 301 36.04 -33.87 56.35
CA SER A 301 37.36 -34.15 55.78
C SER A 301 37.38 -33.69 54.31
N GLY A 302 37.40 -32.38 54.05
CA GLY A 302 37.62 -31.89 52.68
C GLY A 302 37.02 -30.53 52.27
N GLY A 303 36.52 -29.70 53.19
CA GLY A 303 36.05 -28.37 52.86
C GLY A 303 36.40 -27.38 53.94
N GLY A 304 37.59 -26.76 53.87
CA GLY A 304 37.94 -25.66 54.76
C GLY A 304 37.02 -24.45 54.53
N THR A 305 36.88 -23.60 55.55
CA THR A 305 36.25 -22.28 55.44
C THR A 305 36.78 -21.56 54.20
N VAL A 306 35.89 -21.04 53.34
CA VAL A 306 36.26 -20.26 52.15
C VAL A 306 37.21 -19.16 52.59
N GLN A 307 38.49 -19.25 52.21
CA GLN A 307 39.49 -18.30 52.72
C GLN A 307 39.39 -16.94 52.03
N SER A 308 38.92 -16.91 50.79
CA SER A 308 38.57 -15.66 50.08
C SER A 308 37.71 -15.91 48.84
N VAL A 309 36.89 -14.93 48.44
CA VAL A 309 36.25 -14.85 47.11
C VAL A 309 36.69 -13.54 46.45
N ALA A 310 37.20 -13.63 45.22
CA ALA A 310 37.74 -12.47 44.48
C ALA A 310 38.78 -11.63 45.27
N GLY A 311 39.57 -12.29 46.13
CA GLY A 311 40.58 -11.63 46.97
C GLY A 311 40.05 -11.03 48.28
N GLN A 312 38.73 -11.03 48.51
CA GLN A 312 38.12 -10.57 49.76
C GLN A 312 38.01 -11.73 50.76
N THR A 313 38.44 -11.49 51.99
CA THR A 313 38.38 -12.45 53.10
C THR A 313 37.03 -12.38 53.81
N PRO A 314 36.49 -13.50 54.32
CA PRO A 314 35.21 -13.49 55.04
C PRO A 314 35.27 -12.73 56.36
N ASP A 315 34.14 -12.15 56.77
CA ASP A 315 33.96 -11.56 58.08
C ASP A 315 33.93 -12.62 59.21
N ALA A 316 33.80 -12.16 60.47
CA ALA A 316 33.75 -13.03 61.65
C ALA A 316 32.58 -14.04 61.64
N ASN A 317 31.60 -13.86 60.76
CA ASN A 317 30.45 -14.74 60.58
C ASN A 317 30.56 -15.60 59.31
N GLY A 318 31.64 -15.48 58.54
CA GLY A 318 31.89 -16.24 57.31
C GLY A 318 31.30 -15.62 56.04
N ASN A 319 30.81 -14.38 56.07
CA ASN A 319 30.27 -13.70 54.89
C ASN A 319 31.37 -12.98 54.11
N VAL A 320 31.37 -13.08 52.78
CA VAL A 320 32.26 -12.28 51.92
C VAL A 320 31.45 -11.18 51.24
N ALA A 321 31.73 -9.92 51.58
CA ALA A 321 31.11 -8.76 50.93
C ALA A 321 31.83 -8.43 49.62
N LEU A 322 31.09 -8.36 48.51
CA LEU A 322 31.62 -8.03 47.19
C LEU A 322 31.00 -6.71 46.69
N ALA A 323 31.84 -5.80 46.20
CA ALA A 323 31.43 -4.61 45.46
C ALA A 323 31.16 -4.94 43.98
N PRO A 324 30.40 -4.10 43.24
CA PRO A 324 30.14 -4.31 41.81
C PRO A 324 31.41 -4.51 40.97
N ALA A 325 32.50 -3.81 41.30
CA ALA A 325 33.79 -3.97 40.64
C ALA A 325 34.41 -5.37 40.84
N ASP A 326 34.15 -6.02 41.97
CA ASP A 326 34.70 -7.35 42.30
C ASP A 326 34.08 -8.47 41.45
N VAL A 327 32.93 -8.21 40.81
CA VAL A 327 32.23 -9.13 39.90
C VAL A 327 32.19 -8.62 38.44
N GLY A 328 32.92 -7.55 38.14
CA GLY A 328 32.94 -6.95 36.79
C GLY A 328 31.64 -6.22 36.40
N ALA A 329 30.78 -5.89 37.36
CA ALA A 329 29.58 -5.07 37.13
C ALA A 329 29.97 -3.59 37.08
N ALA A 330 29.69 -2.94 35.94
CA ALA A 330 30.02 -1.53 35.72
C ALA A 330 29.03 -0.57 36.42
N PRO A 331 29.41 0.69 36.71
CA PRO A 331 28.58 1.63 37.48
C PRO A 331 27.30 2.03 36.74
N ALA A 332 26.27 2.42 37.49
CA ALA A 332 24.88 2.64 37.05
C ALA A 332 24.63 3.74 35.99
N MET A 333 25.65 4.34 35.37
CA MET A 333 25.48 5.22 34.20
C MET A 333 26.55 4.94 33.15
N HIS A 334 26.15 4.28 32.07
CA HIS A 334 26.92 4.17 30.84
C HIS A 334 26.42 5.20 29.82
N THR A 335 27.25 6.21 29.49
CA THR A 335 27.07 7.00 28.27
C THR A 335 27.53 6.14 27.10
N HIS A 336 26.60 5.58 26.33
CA HIS A 336 26.96 4.87 25.10
C HIS A 336 27.32 5.88 24.01
N THR A 337 28.49 5.71 23.41
CA THR A 337 28.82 6.41 22.16
C THR A 337 28.01 5.84 21.01
N ALA A 338 27.78 6.63 19.96
CA ALA A 338 27.05 6.18 18.76
C ALA A 338 27.62 4.86 18.18
N ALA A 339 28.94 4.71 18.21
CA ALA A 339 29.62 3.48 17.78
C ALA A 339 29.26 2.25 18.64
N GLN A 340 29.02 2.43 19.94
CA GLN A 340 28.68 1.33 20.86
C GLN A 340 27.23 0.87 20.75
N VAL A 341 26.33 1.69 20.19
CA VAL A 341 24.92 1.34 19.94
C VAL A 341 24.63 1.09 18.46
N GLY A 342 25.65 1.06 17.60
CA GLY A 342 25.47 0.92 16.16
C GLY A 342 24.80 2.13 15.48
N ALA A 343 24.72 3.27 16.16
CA ALA A 343 24.24 4.51 15.57
C ALA A 343 25.30 5.09 14.62
N LEU A 344 24.87 5.46 13.41
CA LEU A 344 25.76 6.08 12.42
C LEU A 344 26.29 7.43 12.94
N ALA A 345 27.59 7.67 12.76
CA ALA A 345 28.23 8.92 13.16
C ALA A 345 27.63 10.12 12.41
N THR A 346 27.47 11.26 13.07
CA THR A 346 27.00 12.51 12.47
C THR A 346 27.94 13.08 11.40
N THR A 347 29.13 12.50 11.24
CA THR A 347 30.12 12.76 10.18
C THR A 347 29.95 11.88 8.94
N ALA A 348 29.11 10.83 9.00
CA ALA A 348 28.74 9.99 7.85
C ALA A 348 27.70 10.68 6.93
N ARG A 349 27.81 12.01 6.78
CA ARG A 349 26.91 12.82 5.95
C ARG A 349 27.19 12.52 4.48
N ALA A 350 26.13 12.31 3.70
CA ALA A 350 26.16 12.09 2.25
C ALA A 350 26.86 10.80 1.75
N ALA A 351 27.12 9.82 2.62
CA ALA A 351 27.51 8.48 2.18
C ALA A 351 26.29 7.68 1.68
N ALA A 352 26.50 6.69 0.81
CA ALA A 352 25.46 5.71 0.49
C ALA A 352 24.93 5.07 1.79
N ASN A 353 23.61 5.15 2.01
CA ASN A 353 22.92 4.73 3.25
C ASN A 353 23.18 5.61 4.50
N GLY A 354 23.67 6.84 4.33
CA GLY A 354 23.78 7.83 5.41
C GLY A 354 22.48 8.60 5.67
N VAL A 355 22.33 9.18 6.87
CA VAL A 355 21.20 10.06 7.21
C VAL A 355 21.41 11.47 6.67
N ALA A 356 20.39 12.03 6.01
CA ALA A 356 20.42 13.41 5.54
C ALA A 356 20.26 14.39 6.71
N SER A 357 21.08 15.45 6.75
CA SER A 357 21.00 16.50 7.75
C SER A 357 19.93 17.53 7.41
N LEU A 358 19.14 17.95 8.39
CA LEU A 358 18.08 18.94 8.23
C LEU A 358 18.62 20.38 8.29
N ASP A 359 17.96 21.31 7.58
CA ASP A 359 18.15 22.76 7.70
C ASP A 359 17.51 23.31 8.99
N ALA A 360 17.66 24.61 9.24
CA ALA A 360 17.05 25.29 10.40
C ALA A 360 15.51 25.23 10.42
N ALA A 361 14.89 24.87 9.29
CA ALA A 361 13.46 24.66 9.15
C ALA A 361 13.09 23.17 9.18
N ALA A 362 13.98 22.31 9.67
CA ALA A 362 13.78 20.86 9.78
C ALA A 362 13.52 20.13 8.44
N ARG A 363 14.06 20.63 7.32
CA ARG A 363 13.93 20.02 5.98
C ARG A 363 15.27 19.52 5.48
N VAL A 364 15.29 18.45 4.68
CA VAL A 364 16.50 18.01 3.98
C VAL A 364 16.86 19.03 2.88
N PRO A 365 18.04 19.69 2.94
CA PRO A 365 18.51 20.54 1.85
C PRO A 365 18.57 19.78 0.53
N ILE A 366 18.12 20.39 -0.56
CA ILE A 366 18.07 19.75 -1.88
C ILE A 366 19.44 19.24 -2.36
N ALA A 367 20.54 19.89 -1.93
CA ALA A 367 21.90 19.46 -2.22
C ALA A 367 22.27 18.09 -1.61
N GLN A 368 21.50 17.60 -0.64
CA GLN A 368 21.68 16.28 -0.02
C GLN A 368 20.80 15.20 -0.63
N ILE A 369 19.89 15.58 -1.54
CA ILE A 369 19.07 14.62 -2.28
C ILE A 369 19.90 14.18 -3.49
N PRO A 370 20.22 12.88 -3.64
CA PRO A 370 20.89 12.39 -4.83
C PRO A 370 20.09 12.81 -6.07
N ALA A 371 20.78 13.24 -7.12
CA ALA A 371 20.12 13.52 -8.40
C ALA A 371 19.48 12.22 -8.90
N ALA A 372 18.17 12.09 -8.71
CA ALA A 372 17.39 11.00 -9.27
C ALA A 372 17.26 11.26 -10.78
N ALA A 373 18.29 10.91 -11.55
CA ALA A 373 18.10 10.68 -12.97
C ALA A 373 17.30 9.39 -13.11
N GLY A 374 16.09 9.47 -13.67
CA GLY A 374 15.34 8.27 -14.00
C GLY A 374 16.19 7.36 -14.87
N ARG A 375 16.24 6.07 -14.52
CA ARG A 375 17.02 5.11 -15.31
C ARG A 375 16.36 4.94 -16.67
N ASN A 376 17.14 5.10 -17.73
CA ASN A 376 16.70 4.97 -19.13
C ASN A 376 15.62 5.99 -19.55
N GLU A 377 15.62 7.17 -18.94
CA GLU A 377 14.78 8.30 -19.38
C GLU A 377 15.56 9.24 -20.31
N TRP A 378 14.86 9.85 -21.26
CA TRP A 378 15.42 10.96 -22.04
C TRP A 378 15.47 12.20 -21.15
N THR A 379 16.64 12.52 -20.63
CA THR A 379 16.86 13.79 -19.91
C THR A 379 17.09 14.94 -20.89
N PRO A 380 16.89 16.21 -20.49
CA PRO A 380 17.24 17.33 -21.36
C PRO A 380 18.70 17.24 -21.82
N GLN A 381 19.61 16.83 -20.92
CA GLN A 381 21.05 16.69 -21.18
C GLN A 381 21.34 15.57 -22.19
N ALA A 382 20.60 14.46 -22.15
CA ALA A 382 20.71 13.38 -23.14
C ALA A 382 20.37 13.85 -24.57
N LEU A 383 19.61 14.94 -24.69
CA LEU A 383 19.21 15.57 -25.95
C LEU A 383 19.97 16.87 -26.26
N GLY A 384 21.01 17.19 -25.48
CA GLY A 384 21.86 18.38 -25.69
C GLY A 384 21.29 19.69 -25.11
N PHE A 385 20.24 19.62 -24.29
CA PHE A 385 19.69 20.76 -23.56
C PHE A 385 20.24 20.80 -22.13
N ALA A 386 20.30 22.00 -21.56
CA ALA A 386 20.72 22.22 -20.18
C ALA A 386 19.55 22.03 -19.18
N ALA A 387 18.33 22.38 -19.58
CA ALA A 387 17.10 22.16 -18.83
C ALA A 387 15.89 22.26 -19.78
N TRP A 388 14.74 21.72 -19.37
CA TRP A 388 13.46 21.93 -20.07
C TRP A 388 12.31 22.14 -19.09
N SER A 389 11.20 22.68 -19.57
CA SER A 389 9.97 22.82 -18.79
C SER A 389 9.32 21.45 -18.52
N CYS A 390 9.36 20.57 -19.52
CA CYS A 390 8.91 19.18 -19.47
C CYS A 390 9.49 18.42 -20.68
N ASP A 391 9.42 17.09 -20.65
CA ASP A 391 9.82 16.26 -21.79
C ASP A 391 8.81 16.43 -22.94
N PRO A 392 9.24 16.91 -24.13
CA PRO A 392 8.35 17.10 -25.27
C PRO A 392 7.70 15.79 -25.77
N TYR A 393 8.30 14.62 -25.53
CA TYR A 393 7.73 13.34 -25.92
C TYR A 393 6.47 12.99 -25.12
N THR A 394 6.43 13.36 -23.84
CA THR A 394 5.33 13.02 -22.92
C THR A 394 4.04 13.77 -23.20
N VAL A 395 4.04 14.62 -24.23
CA VAL A 395 2.97 15.54 -24.51
C VAL A 395 2.36 15.23 -25.86
N ALA A 396 1.11 14.77 -25.86
CA ALA A 396 0.30 14.60 -27.06
C ALA A 396 -0.72 15.74 -27.13
N ASN A 397 -0.66 16.56 -28.19
CA ASN A 397 -1.75 17.48 -28.51
C ASN A 397 -2.33 17.17 -29.90
N PRO A 398 -3.58 16.68 -29.98
CA PRO A 398 -4.24 16.41 -31.26
C PRO A 398 -4.80 17.68 -31.94
N VAL A 399 -4.84 18.83 -31.25
CA VAL A 399 -5.50 20.06 -31.75
C VAL A 399 -4.49 21.20 -31.92
N PRO A 400 -4.44 21.85 -33.10
CA PRO A 400 -3.61 23.03 -33.32
C PRO A 400 -3.91 24.18 -32.35
N LYS A 401 -2.89 24.72 -31.68
CA LYS A 401 -3.02 25.92 -30.82
C LYS A 401 -1.98 26.98 -31.19
N TYR A 402 -2.33 28.26 -30.98
CA TYR A 402 -1.62 29.43 -31.49
C TYR A 402 -1.15 30.33 -30.32
N LEU A 403 0.02 30.98 -30.44
CA LEU A 403 0.32 32.11 -29.57
C LEU A 403 -0.55 33.29 -30.00
N LYS A 404 -1.06 34.02 -29.02
CA LYS A 404 -1.63 35.34 -29.27
C LYS A 404 -0.48 36.36 -29.36
N PRO A 405 -0.40 37.16 -30.45
CA PRO A 405 0.52 38.27 -30.53
C PRO A 405 0.36 39.24 -29.34
N GLN A 406 1.43 39.96 -29.01
CA GLN A 406 1.50 40.94 -27.91
C GLN A 406 1.37 40.31 -26.51
N ARG A 407 1.53 38.99 -26.39
CA ARG A 407 1.68 38.32 -25.10
C ARG A 407 3.15 37.98 -24.81
N LEU A 408 3.53 38.10 -23.54
CA LEU A 408 4.77 37.55 -23.00
C LEU A 408 4.38 36.31 -22.19
N PHE A 409 4.68 35.13 -22.73
CA PHE A 409 4.41 33.86 -22.08
C PHE A 409 5.57 33.51 -21.17
N PHE A 410 5.28 32.98 -19.99
CA PHE A 410 6.25 32.55 -18.99
C PHE A 410 6.06 31.08 -18.70
N VAL A 411 7.17 30.36 -18.63
CA VAL A 411 7.23 28.95 -18.25
C VAL A 411 8.24 28.79 -17.13
N GLY A 412 7.87 28.08 -16.07
CA GLY A 412 8.67 27.87 -14.89
C GLY A 412 9.73 26.79 -15.10
N PHE A 413 10.95 27.07 -14.65
CA PHE A 413 12.09 26.16 -14.67
C PHE A 413 12.64 26.03 -13.25
N ASN A 414 12.92 24.79 -12.85
CA ASN A 414 13.64 24.51 -11.63
C ASN A 414 15.08 24.14 -11.97
N ILE A 415 16.03 25.00 -11.59
CA ILE A 415 17.45 24.78 -11.79
C ILE A 415 18.01 24.17 -10.50
N THR A 416 18.51 22.94 -10.58
CA THR A 416 18.98 22.17 -9.42
C THR A 416 20.47 22.33 -9.16
N GLU A 417 21.23 22.71 -10.19
CA GLU A 417 22.67 22.95 -10.15
C GLU A 417 23.04 24.16 -11.00
N THR A 418 24.23 24.74 -10.77
CA THR A 418 24.67 25.90 -11.56
C THR A 418 24.73 25.53 -13.05
N THR A 419 23.91 26.21 -13.85
CA THR A 419 23.67 25.87 -15.25
C THR A 419 23.98 27.06 -16.14
N THR A 420 25.01 26.94 -16.99
CA THR A 420 25.33 27.96 -17.99
C THR A 420 24.47 27.76 -19.23
N VAL A 421 23.87 28.84 -19.74
CA VAL A 421 22.96 28.82 -20.90
C VAL A 421 23.25 30.01 -21.81
N ASN A 422 23.09 29.81 -23.12
CA ASN A 422 23.25 30.85 -24.14
C ASN A 422 22.10 30.88 -25.17
N ARG A 423 21.12 29.97 -25.04
CA ARG A 423 19.95 29.89 -25.91
C ARG A 423 18.68 29.57 -25.13
N LEU A 424 17.61 30.21 -25.54
CA LEU A 424 16.23 29.83 -25.20
C LEU A 424 15.70 29.03 -26.38
N VAL A 425 15.13 27.86 -26.12
CA VAL A 425 14.67 26.95 -27.17
C VAL A 425 13.17 26.76 -27.01
N MET A 426 12.44 26.99 -28.08
CA MET A 426 11.01 26.71 -28.17
C MET A 426 10.79 25.46 -29.01
N PHE A 427 9.95 24.53 -28.57
CA PHE A 427 9.52 23.41 -29.43
C PHE A 427 8.25 23.77 -30.17
N ALA A 428 8.31 23.72 -31.50
CA ALA A 428 7.22 24.14 -32.35
C ALA A 428 7.08 23.27 -33.60
N ARG A 429 5.91 23.41 -34.23
CA ARG A 429 5.58 22.92 -35.55
C ARG A 429 5.15 24.11 -36.42
N GLY A 430 5.47 24.16 -37.71
CA GLY A 430 4.99 25.18 -38.64
C GLY A 430 5.88 26.41 -38.87
N TYR A 431 5.33 27.33 -39.68
CA TYR A 431 5.95 28.59 -40.15
C TYR A 431 5.68 29.71 -39.13
N GLY A 432 6.74 30.42 -38.73
CA GLY A 432 6.68 31.61 -37.87
C GLY A 432 6.76 32.93 -38.64
N GLY A 433 6.18 32.94 -39.83
CA GLY A 433 6.65 33.70 -40.98
C GLY A 433 6.77 35.18 -40.87
N VAL A 434 7.94 35.69 -40.45
CA VAL A 434 8.20 37.10 -40.65
C VAL A 434 9.68 37.44 -40.82
N SER A 435 9.98 38.18 -41.89
CA SER A 435 11.27 38.78 -42.22
C SER A 435 11.68 39.95 -41.30
N THR A 436 11.06 40.10 -40.13
CA THR A 436 11.30 41.23 -39.22
C THR A 436 11.47 40.77 -37.78
N ASN A 437 12.30 41.49 -37.02
CA ASN A 437 12.67 41.19 -35.64
C ASN A 437 11.48 41.31 -34.69
N ARG A 438 10.67 40.26 -34.56
CA ARG A 438 9.40 40.25 -33.81
C ARG A 438 9.37 39.28 -32.63
N TYR A 439 10.44 38.51 -32.45
CA TYR A 439 10.57 37.58 -31.33
C TYR A 439 11.58 38.09 -30.32
N ARG A 440 11.23 37.94 -29.06
CA ARG A 440 12.12 38.18 -27.92
C ARG A 440 11.93 37.07 -26.90
N GLY A 441 12.99 36.78 -26.18
CA GLY A 441 12.92 35.95 -24.99
C GLY A 441 13.78 36.49 -23.87
N ALA A 442 13.47 36.08 -22.65
CA ALA A 442 14.20 36.48 -21.47
C ALA A 442 14.15 35.40 -20.39
N ILE A 443 15.06 35.49 -19.43
CA ILE A 443 15.02 34.69 -18.20
C ILE A 443 14.80 35.65 -17.04
N TYR A 444 13.87 35.32 -16.15
CA TYR A 444 13.57 36.05 -14.92
C TYR A 444 13.80 35.14 -13.72
N ARG A 445 14.25 35.72 -12.60
CA ARG A 445 14.27 35.02 -11.31
C ARG A 445 12.85 34.86 -10.77
N GLU A 446 12.67 33.95 -9.80
CA GLU A 446 11.42 33.81 -9.02
C GLU A 446 10.90 35.12 -8.42
N ASN A 447 11.77 36.08 -8.07
CA ASN A 447 11.33 37.39 -7.57
C ASN A 447 10.88 38.36 -8.68
N GLY A 448 10.83 37.91 -9.94
CA GLY A 448 10.42 38.70 -11.09
C GLY A 448 11.52 39.54 -11.73
N THR A 449 12.74 39.56 -11.19
CA THR A 449 13.84 40.38 -11.75
C THR A 449 14.41 39.72 -13.00
N LYS A 450 14.53 40.47 -14.11
CA LYS A 450 15.14 40.00 -15.35
C LYS A 450 16.63 39.67 -15.16
N VAL A 451 17.04 38.52 -15.64
CA VAL A 451 18.42 38.03 -15.65
C VAL A 451 19.09 38.39 -16.97
N VAL A 452 18.44 38.03 -18.08
CA VAL A 452 18.96 38.23 -19.44
C VAL A 452 17.80 38.35 -20.41
N GLU A 453 18.00 39.08 -21.50
CA GLU A 453 17.07 39.22 -22.62
C GLU A 453 17.83 38.98 -23.93
N SER A 454 17.13 38.49 -24.94
CA SER A 454 17.63 38.46 -26.31
C SER A 454 17.51 39.81 -27.01
N ALA A 455 18.20 39.96 -28.14
CA ALA A 455 17.77 40.94 -29.12
C ALA A 455 16.39 40.56 -29.70
N GLY A 456 15.72 41.53 -30.34
CA GLY A 456 14.60 41.21 -31.23
C GLY A 456 15.14 40.46 -32.44
N VAL A 457 14.60 39.28 -32.74
CA VAL A 457 15.07 38.42 -33.84
C VAL A 457 13.93 38.01 -34.76
N ALA A 458 14.26 37.78 -36.03
CA ALA A 458 13.45 36.99 -36.94
C ALA A 458 13.86 35.51 -36.79
N LEU A 459 12.91 34.59 -36.88
CA LEU A 459 13.15 33.15 -36.72
C LEU A 459 12.86 32.42 -38.02
N THR A 460 13.63 31.36 -38.29
CA THR A 460 13.38 30.39 -39.35
C THR A 460 12.24 29.44 -38.94
N MET A 461 11.79 28.60 -39.88
CA MET A 461 10.78 27.59 -39.55
C MET A 461 11.37 26.50 -38.66
N ALA A 462 10.54 25.90 -37.81
CA ALA A 462 10.94 24.77 -37.00
C ALA A 462 11.43 23.60 -37.89
N GLY A 463 12.45 22.89 -37.44
CA GLY A 463 13.04 21.76 -38.16
C GLY A 463 13.86 22.14 -39.41
N GLN A 464 14.24 23.41 -39.58
CA GLN A 464 15.10 23.88 -40.69
C GLN A 464 16.57 24.07 -40.29
N GLU A 465 16.93 23.76 -39.05
CA GLU A 465 18.32 23.84 -38.60
C GLU A 465 19.21 22.83 -39.35
N ALA A 466 20.48 23.17 -39.49
CA ALA A 466 21.46 22.29 -40.15
C ALA A 466 21.49 20.92 -39.45
N GLY A 467 21.39 19.83 -40.24
CA GLY A 467 21.33 18.47 -39.72
C GLY A 467 19.92 17.95 -39.39
N SER A 468 18.88 18.78 -39.55
CA SER A 468 17.49 18.32 -39.38
C SER A 468 17.14 17.20 -40.37
N MET A 469 16.41 16.18 -39.90
CA MET A 469 15.96 15.09 -40.76
C MET A 469 14.95 15.60 -41.82
N PRO A 470 14.86 14.96 -43.00
CA PRO A 470 13.91 15.38 -44.04
C PRO A 470 12.47 15.47 -43.56
N ALA A 471 12.03 14.57 -42.68
CA ALA A 471 10.67 14.61 -42.12
C ALA A 471 10.43 15.83 -41.22
N MET A 472 11.44 16.28 -40.47
CA MET A 472 11.36 17.50 -39.66
C MET A 472 11.30 18.74 -40.55
N GLN A 473 12.08 18.75 -41.63
CA GLN A 473 12.09 19.83 -42.60
C GLN A 473 10.73 19.93 -43.32
N THR A 474 10.20 18.82 -43.84
CA THR A 474 8.94 18.78 -44.59
C THR A 474 7.73 19.12 -43.74
N ASN A 475 7.69 18.63 -42.49
CA ASN A 475 6.55 18.89 -41.60
C ASN A 475 6.73 20.14 -40.75
N HIS A 476 7.92 20.76 -40.84
CA HIS A 476 8.35 21.91 -40.08
C HIS A 476 8.24 21.70 -38.58
N ILE A 477 8.84 20.65 -38.04
CA ILE A 477 8.73 20.28 -36.62
C ILE A 477 10.11 20.28 -36.00
N GLY A 478 10.28 20.94 -34.86
CA GLY A 478 11.52 20.85 -34.10
C GLY A 478 11.76 22.00 -33.11
N ALA A 479 12.99 22.01 -32.59
CA ALA A 479 13.52 23.06 -31.74
C ALA A 479 13.77 24.35 -32.53
N VAL A 480 13.40 25.48 -31.95
CA VAL A 480 13.61 26.83 -32.48
C VAL A 480 14.44 27.62 -31.47
N PRO A 481 15.76 27.75 -31.68
CA PRO A 481 16.64 28.45 -30.75
C PRO A 481 16.57 29.97 -30.95
N LEU A 482 16.66 30.69 -29.84
CA LEU A 482 16.80 32.14 -29.77
C LEU A 482 18.00 32.47 -28.88
N THR A 483 18.96 33.18 -29.45
CA THR A 483 20.25 33.49 -28.80
C THR A 483 20.09 34.56 -27.72
N ILE A 484 20.74 34.33 -26.58
CA ILE A 484 20.87 35.28 -25.47
C ILE A 484 22.35 35.44 -25.11
N ALA A 485 22.67 36.47 -24.32
CA ALA A 485 24.01 36.57 -23.72
C ALA A 485 24.25 35.36 -22.78
N SER A 486 25.43 34.76 -22.88
CA SER A 486 25.82 33.62 -22.01
C SER A 486 25.68 33.99 -20.55
N THR A 487 24.96 33.18 -19.79
CA THR A 487 24.57 33.46 -18.40
C THR A 487 24.61 32.18 -17.58
N SER A 488 25.17 32.24 -16.38
CA SER A 488 25.12 31.14 -15.41
C SER A 488 23.94 31.33 -14.45
N LEU A 489 23.00 30.39 -14.49
CA LEU A 489 21.89 30.30 -13.55
C LEU A 489 22.35 29.50 -12.33
N THR A 490 22.21 30.07 -11.14
CA THR A 490 22.46 29.34 -9.88
C THR A 490 21.26 28.43 -9.57
N PRO A 491 21.39 27.45 -8.64
CA PRO A 491 20.24 26.69 -8.17
C PRO A 491 19.09 27.61 -7.72
N GLY A 492 17.87 27.32 -8.16
CA GLY A 492 16.69 28.13 -7.88
C GLY A 492 15.61 28.03 -8.95
N ARG A 493 14.51 28.74 -8.73
CA ARG A 493 13.38 28.81 -9.66
C ARG A 493 13.48 30.04 -10.56
N TYR A 494 13.17 29.84 -11.83
CA TYR A 494 13.24 30.86 -12.87
C TYR A 494 12.02 30.79 -13.78
N TRP A 495 11.65 31.92 -14.37
CA TRP A 495 10.74 31.92 -15.51
C TRP A 495 11.51 32.18 -16.78
N VAL A 496 11.32 31.31 -17.77
CA VAL A 496 11.76 31.56 -19.13
C VAL A 496 10.58 32.14 -19.89
N ALA A 497 10.82 33.27 -20.55
CA ALA A 497 9.79 34.03 -21.22
C ALA A 497 10.00 34.07 -22.72
N TRP A 498 8.90 34.05 -23.47
CA TRP A 498 8.88 34.15 -24.92
C TRP A 498 7.76 35.09 -25.36
N SER A 499 8.06 36.02 -26.26
CA SER A 499 7.07 36.93 -26.82
C SER A 499 7.09 36.92 -28.33
N LEU A 500 5.90 36.73 -28.90
CA LEU A 500 5.58 37.16 -30.27
C LEU A 500 5.00 38.56 -30.18
N VAL A 501 5.77 39.54 -30.61
CA VAL A 501 5.47 40.93 -30.33
C VAL A 501 4.42 41.52 -31.29
N THR A 502 4.53 41.24 -32.58
CA THR A 502 3.58 41.73 -33.60
C THR A 502 3.32 40.62 -34.62
N GLY A 503 2.11 40.55 -35.17
CA GLY A 503 1.75 39.49 -36.12
C GLY A 503 0.26 39.18 -36.19
N GLY A 504 -0.13 38.30 -37.11
CA GLY A 504 -1.43 37.64 -37.18
C GLY A 504 -1.42 36.26 -36.51
N THR A 505 -2.59 35.64 -36.37
CA THR A 505 -2.74 34.30 -35.77
C THR A 505 -2.05 33.19 -36.56
N ALA A 506 -1.63 33.44 -37.80
CA ALA A 506 -0.88 32.50 -38.63
C ALA A 506 0.64 32.52 -38.40
N ASP A 507 1.14 33.44 -37.56
CA ASP A 507 2.58 33.73 -37.42
C ASP A 507 3.30 32.80 -36.42
N PHE A 508 2.60 31.81 -35.86
CA PHE A 508 3.07 30.53 -35.32
C PHE A 508 1.81 29.74 -34.94
N GLY A 509 1.36 28.83 -35.82
CA GLY A 509 0.45 27.77 -35.40
C GLY A 509 1.27 26.63 -34.84
N PHE A 510 0.76 25.86 -33.88
CA PHE A 510 1.33 24.59 -33.41
C PHE A 510 2.59 24.70 -32.54
N PHE A 511 2.48 25.26 -31.34
CA PHE A 511 3.46 24.94 -30.30
C PHE A 511 3.31 23.46 -29.93
N HIS A 512 4.43 22.81 -29.62
CA HIS A 512 4.32 21.64 -28.78
C HIS A 512 3.91 22.17 -27.41
N VAL A 513 2.68 21.88 -27.01
CA VAL A 513 2.07 22.48 -25.83
C VAL A 513 1.76 21.42 -24.81
N GLN A 514 2.18 21.66 -23.58
CA GLN A 514 1.88 20.76 -22.48
C GLN A 514 0.37 20.67 -22.31
N ASN A 515 -0.19 19.44 -22.38
CA ASN A 515 -1.62 19.19 -22.18
C ASN A 515 -1.96 19.28 -20.68
N GLU A 516 -1.89 20.48 -20.14
CA GLU A 516 -2.33 20.81 -18.78
C GLU A 516 -3.69 21.51 -18.84
N SER A 517 -4.59 21.20 -17.90
CA SER A 517 -5.90 21.85 -17.86
C SER A 517 -5.75 23.37 -17.71
N PRO A 518 -6.32 24.19 -18.62
CA PRO A 518 -6.18 25.66 -18.62
C PRO A 518 -6.86 26.39 -17.46
N ILE A 519 -7.48 25.66 -16.53
CA ILE A 519 -8.44 26.22 -15.57
C ILE A 519 -7.85 26.20 -14.16
N ALA A 520 -6.92 27.12 -13.92
CA ALA A 520 -6.81 27.94 -12.70
C ALA A 520 -5.36 28.39 -12.50
N THR A 521 -5.17 29.69 -12.30
CA THR A 521 -3.93 30.26 -11.71
C THR A 521 -3.54 29.59 -10.39
N ALA A 522 -4.45 28.81 -9.78
CA ALA A 522 -4.33 28.07 -8.53
C ALA A 522 -3.69 26.66 -8.62
N ASN A 523 -3.43 26.09 -9.79
CA ASN A 523 -3.09 24.66 -9.88
C ASN A 523 -1.65 24.27 -9.49
N PHE A 524 -0.75 25.22 -9.22
CA PHE A 524 0.65 24.93 -8.86
C PHE A 524 1.21 25.78 -7.72
N TRP A 525 0.42 26.04 -6.68
CA TRP A 525 0.93 26.71 -5.49
C TRP A 525 1.58 25.67 -4.60
N MET A 526 2.91 25.74 -4.48
CA MET A 526 3.59 25.05 -3.38
C MET A 526 3.24 25.80 -2.09
N PRO A 527 2.87 25.12 -1.00
CA PRO A 527 2.64 25.78 0.28
C PRO A 527 3.85 26.63 0.66
N GLY A 528 3.70 27.95 0.73
CA GLY A 528 4.73 28.88 1.18
C GLY A 528 5.47 29.72 0.13
N SER A 529 5.28 29.51 -1.18
CA SER A 529 5.69 30.50 -2.21
C SER A 529 4.79 30.42 -3.44
N PRO A 530 4.26 31.56 -3.91
CA PRO A 530 3.37 31.60 -5.05
C PRO A 530 4.20 31.52 -6.33
N PHE A 531 4.64 30.33 -6.75
CA PHE A 531 5.39 30.16 -8.00
C PHE A 531 4.56 29.40 -9.03
N ALA A 532 3.90 30.12 -9.93
CA ALA A 532 3.14 29.51 -11.01
C ALA A 532 4.08 28.86 -12.06
N ARG A 533 3.77 27.62 -12.47
CA ARG A 533 4.52 26.92 -13.53
C ARG A 533 4.35 27.54 -14.91
N ALA A 534 3.27 28.27 -15.16
CA ALA A 534 3.09 29.04 -16.38
C ALA A 534 2.08 30.18 -16.19
N TRP A 535 2.26 31.25 -16.96
CA TRP A 535 1.37 32.41 -17.00
C TRP A 535 1.76 33.35 -18.16
N TYR A 536 1.02 34.44 -18.38
CA TYR A 536 1.38 35.45 -19.39
C TYR A 536 1.02 36.87 -18.97
N MET A 537 1.65 37.83 -19.63
CA MET A 537 1.28 39.25 -19.60
C MET A 537 0.84 39.71 -21.00
N GLU A 538 -0.20 40.54 -21.06
CA GLU A 538 -0.67 41.18 -22.30
C GLU A 538 0.14 42.45 -22.62
N GLY A 539 -0.14 43.06 -23.78
CA GLY A 539 0.28 44.43 -24.12
C GLY A 539 1.76 44.59 -24.47
N GLN A 540 2.42 43.52 -24.90
CA GLN A 540 3.82 43.59 -25.29
C GLN A 540 4.02 44.32 -26.62
N THR A 541 5.09 45.10 -26.68
CA THR A 541 5.52 45.87 -27.85
C THR A 541 6.93 45.44 -28.26
N ASN A 542 7.44 45.91 -29.41
CA ASN A 542 8.75 45.47 -29.93
C ASN A 542 9.95 46.09 -29.23
N ALA A 543 9.65 46.86 -28.19
CA ALA A 543 10.61 47.38 -27.24
C ALA A 543 11.24 46.25 -26.40
N ALA A 544 12.16 46.65 -25.53
CA ALA A 544 12.74 45.74 -24.54
C ALA A 544 11.64 45.15 -23.64
N LEU A 545 11.81 43.89 -23.24
CA LEU A 545 10.92 43.24 -22.29
C LEU A 545 11.01 43.90 -20.90
N PRO A 546 9.96 43.82 -20.05
CA PRO A 546 9.97 44.45 -18.72
C PRO A 546 11.21 44.10 -17.89
N ALA A 547 11.75 45.05 -17.12
CA ALA A 547 12.88 44.78 -16.23
C ALA A 547 12.49 43.91 -15.03
N THR A 548 11.23 44.02 -14.61
CA THR A 548 10.61 43.26 -13.54
C THR A 548 9.24 42.77 -13.98
N VAL A 549 8.87 41.57 -13.56
CA VAL A 549 7.58 40.96 -13.88
C VAL A 549 6.93 40.45 -12.59
N SER A 550 5.61 40.38 -12.55
CA SER A 550 4.87 39.81 -11.42
C SER A 550 3.70 39.00 -11.93
N GLN A 551 3.55 37.80 -11.40
CA GLN A 551 2.39 36.96 -11.66
C GLN A 551 1.07 37.55 -11.13
N THR A 552 1.11 38.57 -10.27
CA THR A 552 -0.10 39.32 -9.89
C THR A 552 -0.69 40.10 -11.07
N ALA A 553 0.11 40.37 -12.10
CA ALA A 553 -0.31 40.99 -13.35
C ALA A 553 -0.65 39.94 -14.44
N ALA A 554 -0.71 38.65 -14.08
CA ALA A 554 -0.96 37.58 -15.03
C ALA A 554 -2.41 37.59 -15.54
N GLY A 555 -2.58 37.32 -16.84
CA GLY A 555 -3.86 36.93 -17.40
C GLY A 555 -4.20 35.47 -17.10
N ALA A 556 -5.47 35.09 -17.20
CA ALA A 556 -5.91 33.70 -17.07
C ALA A 556 -5.54 32.90 -18.33
N LEU A 557 -4.88 31.75 -18.17
CA LEU A 557 -4.52 30.79 -19.24
C LEU A 557 -5.76 30.05 -19.79
N ALA A 558 -6.87 30.74 -20.03
CA ALA A 558 -8.14 30.11 -20.41
C ALA A 558 -8.25 29.80 -21.91
N ASP A 559 -7.47 30.48 -22.75
CA ASP A 559 -7.61 30.49 -24.20
C ASP A 559 -6.38 29.93 -24.96
N HIS A 560 -5.37 29.42 -24.25
CA HIS A 560 -4.14 28.87 -24.85
C HIS A 560 -3.43 27.92 -23.89
N ASP A 561 -2.62 27.03 -24.47
CA ASP A 561 -1.80 26.09 -23.70
C ASP A 561 -0.37 26.62 -23.51
N ILE A 562 0.36 25.95 -22.62
CA ILE A 562 1.70 26.31 -22.17
C ILE A 562 2.73 25.82 -23.20
N PRO A 563 3.58 26.70 -23.76
CA PRO A 563 4.63 26.28 -24.68
C PRO A 563 5.67 25.41 -23.97
N ILE A 564 6.13 24.35 -24.63
CA ILE A 564 7.29 23.58 -24.15
C ILE A 564 8.57 24.31 -24.55
N MET A 565 9.39 24.58 -23.54
CA MET A 565 10.65 25.31 -23.72
C MET A 565 11.82 24.52 -23.15
N ALA A 566 13.00 24.79 -23.68
CA ALA A 566 14.27 24.34 -23.13
C ALA A 566 15.29 25.48 -23.05
N LEU A 567 16.30 25.26 -22.23
CA LEU A 567 17.50 26.07 -22.15
C LEU A 567 18.65 25.25 -22.72
N ALA A 568 19.55 25.88 -23.47
CA ALA A 568 20.70 25.19 -24.04
C ALA A 568 21.98 26.02 -23.89
N ASN A 569 23.10 25.30 -23.97
CA ASN A 569 24.43 25.87 -24.09
C ASN A 569 25.10 25.18 -25.29
N VAL A 570 25.05 25.85 -26.45
CA VAL A 570 25.55 25.30 -27.72
C VAL A 570 26.74 26.10 -28.21
#